data_AF-A0A7V9ZSQ2-F1
#
_entry.id   AF-A0A7V9ZSQ2-F1
#
_cell.length_a   1.000
_cell.length_b   1.000
_cell.length_c   1.000
_cell.angle_alpha   90.00
_cell.angle_beta   90.00
_cell.angle_gamma   90.00
#
_symmetry.space_group_name_H-M   'P 1'
#
loop_
_entity.id
_entity.type
_entity.pdbx_description
1 polymer ?
#
loop_
_entity_poly.entity_id
_entity_poly.type
_entity_poly.pdbx_seq_one_letter_code
_entity_poly.pdbx_strand_id
1 'polypeptide(L)' 'MMKRFIEQISLEEMHDEIKREIKMRQRVYPQWIIAGKIASDVAAFRVLVLEAIQSKFLRELKEVAPQQDLFQ' A
#
# COMPACT_ATOMS: atom_id res chain seq x y z
N MET A 1 10.30 10.58 -19.69
CA MET A 1 9.64 9.37 -20.25
C MET A 1 8.79 8.63 -19.19
N MET A 2 9.23 8.51 -17.93
CA MET A 2 8.46 7.81 -16.85
C MET A 2 7.10 8.42 -16.48
N LYS A 3 6.92 9.74 -16.54
CA LYS A 3 5.67 10.39 -16.10
C LYS A 3 4.40 9.90 -16.84
N ARG A 4 4.53 9.49 -18.11
CA ARG A 4 3.42 8.95 -18.91
C ARG A 4 2.88 7.61 -18.40
N PHE A 5 3.68 6.85 -17.66
CA PHE A 5 3.28 5.54 -17.14
C PHE A 5 2.59 5.64 -15.78
N ILE A 6 2.86 6.70 -15.01
CA ILE A 6 2.25 6.89 -13.69
C ILE A 6 0.72 7.02 -13.81
N GLU A 7 0.25 7.73 -14.85
CA GLU A 7 -1.17 7.93 -15.14
C GLU A 7 -1.87 6.66 -15.68
N GLN A 8 -1.11 5.61 -16.01
CA GLN A 8 -1.63 4.36 -16.56
C GLN A 8 -1.77 3.24 -15.53
N ILE A 9 -1.25 3.42 -14.31
CA ILE A 9 -1.36 2.43 -13.24
C ILE A 9 -2.77 2.52 -12.66
N SER A 10 -3.49 1.40 -12.64
CA SER A 10 -4.83 1.37 -12.07
C SER A 10 -4.78 1.48 -10.53
N LEU A 11 -5.87 1.93 -9.92
CA LEU A 11 -5.99 1.97 -8.46
C LEU A 11 -5.85 0.58 -7.83
N GLU A 12 -6.28 -0.46 -8.55
CA GLU A 12 -6.15 -1.86 -8.14
C GLU A 12 -4.68 -2.30 -8.14
N GLU A 13 -3.93 -1.98 -9.21
CA GLU A 13 -2.49 -2.25 -9.30
C GLU A 13 -1.73 -1.52 -8.19
N MET A 14 -2.06 -0.25 -7.92
CA MET A 14 -1.47 0.50 -6.80
C MET A 14 -1.75 -0.19 -5.46
N HIS A 15 -2.99 -0.60 -5.23
CA HIS A 15 -3.39 -1.27 -3.99
C HIS A 15 -2.68 -2.61 -3.80
N ASP A 16 -2.58 -3.42 -4.85
CA ASP A 16 -1.91 -4.72 -4.80
C ASP A 16 -0.42 -4.58 -4.51
N GLU A 17 0.24 -3.55 -5.07
CA GLU A 17 1.65 -3.32 -4.80
C GLU A 17 1.93 -2.79 -3.39
N ILE A 18 1.01 -1.99 -2.82
CA ILE A 18 1.09 -1.60 -1.41
C ILE A 18 0.97 -2.84 -0.51
N LYS A 19 0.01 -3.73 -0.81
CA LYS A 19 -0.19 -4.98 -0.05
C LYS A 19 1.02 -5.90 -0.15
N ARG A 20 1.62 -6.04 -1.34
CA ARG A 20 2.87 -6.77 -1.55
C ARG A 20 3.99 -6.21 -0.68
N GLU A 21 4.16 -4.89 -0.68
CA GLU A 21 5.21 -4.20 0.06
C GLU A 21 5.07 -4.37 1.58
N ILE A 22 3.86 -4.26 2.13
CA ILE A 22 3.59 -4.51 3.55
C ILE A 22 4.02 -5.93 3.93
N LYS A 23 3.59 -6.94 3.17
CA LYS A 23 3.93 -8.35 3.41
C LYS A 23 5.44 -8.59 3.32
N MET A 24 6.09 -7.97 2.35
CA MET A 24 7.55 -8.05 2.20
C MET A 24 8.27 -7.46 3.41
N ARG A 25 7.86 -6.27 3.87
CA ARG A 25 8.48 -5.62 5.02
C ARG A 25 8.25 -6.38 6.31
N GLN A 26 7.05 -6.93 6.53
CA GLN A 26 6.77 -7.80 7.68
C GLN A 26 7.68 -9.03 7.72
N ARG A 27 8.10 -9.54 6.55
CA ARG A 27 9.07 -10.64 6.46
C ARG A 27 10.52 -10.21 6.66
N VAL A 28 10.93 -9.08 6.07
CA VAL A 28 12.34 -8.67 5.99
C VAL A 28 12.78 -7.84 7.20
N TYR A 29 11.92 -6.96 7.70
CA TYR A 29 12.26 -6.04 8.79
C TYR A 29 12.70 -6.73 10.07
N PRO A 30 12.09 -7.85 10.51
CA PRO A 30 12.58 -8.57 11.68
C PRO A 30 14.07 -8.94 11.58
N GLN A 31 14.49 -9.44 10.42
CA GLN A 31 15.89 -9.81 10.19
C GLN A 31 16.80 -8.57 10.15
N TRP A 32 16.32 -7.46 9.59
CA TRP A 32 17.07 -6.21 9.55
C TRP A 32 17.20 -5.54 10.92
N ILE A 33 16.19 -5.66 11.78
CA ILE A 33 16.22 -5.20 13.16
C ILE A 33 17.26 -6.01 13.94
N ILE A 34 17.22 -7.34 13.84
CA ILE A 34 18.19 -8.24 14.48
C ILE A 34 19.63 -7.92 14.00
N ALA A 35 19.79 -7.64 12.71
CA ALA A 35 21.09 -7.27 12.13
C ALA A 35 21.51 -5.81 12.38
N GLY A 36 20.73 -5.02 13.14
CA GLY A 36 21.04 -3.61 13.42
C GLY A 36 20.98 -2.68 12.20
N LYS A 37 20.37 -3.10 11.09
CA LYS A 37 20.27 -2.33 9.84
C LYS A 37 19.16 -1.27 9.87
N ILE A 38 18.18 -1.44 10.75
CA ILE A 38 17.07 -0.51 10.95
C ILE A 38 16.64 -0.55 12.42
N ALA A 39 16.29 0.61 12.97
CA ALA A 39 15.70 0.67 14.30
C ALA A 39 14.25 0.17 14.28
N SER A 40 13.81 -0.47 15.37
CA SER A 40 12.50 -1.12 15.46
C SER A 40 11.34 -0.13 15.29
N ASP A 41 11.47 1.05 15.89
CA ASP A 41 10.51 2.16 15.78
C ASP A 41 10.40 2.68 14.34
N VAL A 42 11.52 2.82 13.63
CA VAL A 42 11.55 3.22 12.22
C VAL A 42 10.90 2.17 11.33
N ALA A 43 11.17 0.90 11.59
CA ALA A 43 10.55 -0.22 10.89
C ALA A 43 9.03 -0.22 11.08
N ALA A 44 8.57 -0.08 12.33
CA ALA A 44 7.15 -0.01 12.67
C ALA A 44 6.46 1.18 12.01
N PHE A 45 7.05 2.38 12.11
CA PHE A 45 6.50 3.59 11.49
C PHE A 45 6.36 3.45 9.97
N ARG A 46 7.35 2.86 9.30
CA ARG A 46 7.30 2.64 7.84
C ARG A 46 6.21 1.67 7.41
N VAL A 47 5.91 0.64 8.22
CA VAL A 47 4.79 -0.26 7.97
C VAL A 47 3.47 0.48 8.20
N LEU A 48 3.36 1.22 9.29
CA LEU A 48 2.16 2.00 9.63
C LEU A 48 1.81 3.04 8.54
N VAL A 49 2.81 3.69 7.94
CA VAL A 49 2.60 4.60 6.81
C VAL A 49 1.99 3.86 5.61
N LEU A 50 2.47 2.66 5.28
CA LEU A 50 1.92 1.88 4.16
C LEU A 50 0.49 1.41 4.45
N GLU A 51 0.20 0.98 5.68
CA GLU A 51 -1.15 0.59 6.11
C GLU A 51 -2.10 1.79 6.06
N ALA A 52 -1.65 2.98 6.46
CA ALA A 52 -2.44 4.21 6.37
C ALA A 52 -2.72 4.59 4.91
N ILE A 53 -1.74 4.44 4.01
CA ILE A 53 -1.91 4.64 2.57
C ILE A 53 -2.94 3.65 2.02
N GLN A 54 -2.80 2.36 2.32
CA GLN A 54 -3.75 1.32 1.90
C GLN A 54 -5.18 1.63 2.36
N SER A 55 -5.34 2.07 3.62
CA SER A 55 -6.63 2.46 4.19
C SER A 55 -7.27 3.65 3.47
N LYS A 56 -6.47 4.60 2.96
CA LYS A 56 -6.98 5.72 2.16
C LYS A 56 -7.42 5.25 0.78
N PHE A 57 -6.61 4.45 0.09
CA PHE A 57 -6.98 3.88 -1.20
C PHE A 57 -8.27 3.04 -1.15
N LEU A 58 -8.44 2.22 -0.10
CA LEU A 58 -9.67 1.44 0.08
C LEU A 58 -10.92 2.32 0.30
N ARG A 59 -10.76 3.51 0.88
CA ARG A 59 -11.87 4.46 0.99
C ARG A 59 -12.22 5.05 -0.37
N GLU A 60 -11.21 5.49 -1.11
CA GLU A 60 -11.39 6.05 -2.46
C GLU A 60 -12.01 5.02 -3.43
N LEU A 61 -11.57 3.76 -3.41
CA LEU A 61 -12.19 2.70 -4.20
C LEU A 61 -13.67 2.49 -3.86
N LYS A 62 -14.04 2.56 -2.58
CA LYS A 62 -15.45 2.45 -2.14
C LYS A 62 -16.29 3.66 -2.52
N GLU A 63 -15.69 4.85 -2.53
CA GLU A 63 -16.34 6.11 -2.92
C GLU A 63 -16.46 6.28 -4.45
N VAL A 64 -15.60 5.64 -5.23
CA VAL A 64 -15.73 5.53 -6.69
C VAL A 64 -16.71 4.42 -7.10
N ALA A 65 -16.92 3.42 -6.24
CA ALA A 65 -17.83 2.30 -6.45
C ALA A 65 -19.31 2.44 -5.96
N PRO A 66 -19.95 3.63 -5.81
CA PRO A 66 -21.39 3.69 -5.56
C PRO A 66 -22.17 4.05 -6.84
N GLN A 67 -23.13 3.17 -7.18
CA GLN A 67 -24.21 3.27 -8.20
C GLN A 67 -24.01 2.53 -9.54
N GLN A 68 -23.64 1.24 -9.53
CA GLN A 68 -23.97 0.37 -10.68
C GLN A 68 -25.15 -0.58 -10.45
N ASP A 69 -25.67 -0.72 -9.23
CA ASP A 69 -26.76 -1.67 -8.92
C ASP A 69 -28.03 -1.01 -8.36
N LEU A 70 -28.53 0.07 -8.96
CA LEU A 70 -29.86 0.60 -8.61
C LEU A 70 -30.91 0.48 -9.73
N PHE A 71 -30.55 -0.10 -10.88
CA PHE A 71 -31.48 -0.34 -11.98
C PHE A 71 -31.13 -1.62 -12.75
N GLN A 72 -31.34 -2.80 -12.14
CA GLN A 72 -31.62 -4.05 -12.87
C GLN A 72 -32.84 -4.73 -12.25
#